data_AF-A0A6P9D4N3-F1
#
_entry.id   AF-A0A6P9D4N3-F1
#
_cell.length_a   1.000
_cell.length_b   1.000
_cell.length_c   1.000
_cell.angle_alpha   90.00
_cell.angle_beta   90.00
_cell.angle_gamma   90.00
#
_symmetry.space_group_name_H-M   'P 1'
#
loop_
_entity.id
_entity.type
_entity.pdbx_description
1 polymer ?
#
loop_
_entity_poly.entity_id
_entity_poly.type
_entity_poly.pdbx_seq_one_letter_code
_entity_poly.pdbx_strand_id
1 'polypeptide(L)'
;MARQLVELGFRGSGEVLKREDFIARKLAAEASRISERQQQKILSSAGKELKDNFLKALAEREEANRNGKVSSIIFIRDRNARGQEVSAYIDYAHRLKVDEFDVYFSGKKKLFPRRSDLSFYNWDRNLCCMNSSPNYQVVAESACGLLFKNKSDRKIINVDPKAFPGDNTTRIPIKTDLYLQVVIYDHVLRRKI
;
A
#
# COMPACT_ATOMS: atom_id res chain seq x y z
N MET A 1 -18.12 -39.35 -13.31
CA MET A 1 -18.29 -40.37 -12.25
C MET A 1 -17.94 -39.78 -10.88
N ALA A 2 -18.72 -38.81 -10.39
CA ALA A 2 -18.57 -38.24 -9.05
C ALA A 2 -19.92 -38.33 -8.30
N ARG A 3 -20.62 -39.45 -8.52
CA ARG A 3 -22.00 -39.69 -8.05
C ARG A 3 -22.15 -40.95 -7.22
N GLN A 4 -21.05 -41.48 -6.65
CA GLN A 4 -21.13 -42.75 -5.92
C GLN A 4 -19.91 -43.00 -5.02
N LEU A 5 -19.66 -42.13 -4.04
CA LEU A 5 -18.73 -42.41 -2.93
C LEU A 5 -19.25 -41.75 -1.63
N VAL A 6 -20.49 -42.06 -1.28
CA VAL A 6 -21.01 -41.87 0.09
C VAL A 6 -21.50 -43.23 0.57
N GLU A 7 -20.62 -44.22 0.56
CA GLU A 7 -20.93 -45.58 1.03
C GLU A 7 -19.72 -46.27 1.66
N LEU A 8 -18.79 -45.49 2.22
CA LEU A 8 -17.74 -46.01 3.09
C LEU A 8 -17.67 -45.10 4.32
N GLY A 9 -18.18 -45.63 5.44
CA GLY A 9 -18.43 -44.93 6.67
C GLY A 9 -17.16 -44.46 7.39
N PHE A 10 -16.54 -43.39 6.90
CA PHE A 10 -15.60 -42.61 7.69
C PHE A 10 -16.37 -41.70 8.65
N ARG A 11 -16.61 -42.23 9.85
CA ARG A 11 -17.03 -41.45 11.03
C ARG A 11 -15.91 -40.49 11.43
N GLY A 12 -15.92 -39.29 10.87
CA GLY A 12 -15.24 -38.13 11.44
C GLY A 12 -16.20 -37.38 12.36
N SER A 13 -15.82 -37.17 13.61
CA SER A 13 -16.59 -36.46 14.63
C SER A 13 -16.68 -34.95 14.33
N GLY A 14 -17.48 -34.58 13.34
CA GLY A 14 -17.84 -33.19 13.04
C GLY A 14 -19.25 -33.17 12.51
N GLU A 15 -20.07 -32.21 12.96
CA GLU A 15 -21.40 -31.98 12.43
C GLU A 15 -21.36 -31.99 10.89
N VAL A 16 -22.04 -32.98 10.29
CA VAL A 16 -22.20 -33.06 8.85
C VAL A 16 -23.11 -31.90 8.46
N LEU A 17 -22.52 -30.80 7.99
CA LEU A 17 -23.29 -29.65 7.51
C LEU A 17 -24.32 -30.14 6.50
N LYS A 18 -25.60 -29.83 6.75
CA LYS A 18 -26.64 -30.12 5.78
C LYS A 18 -26.32 -29.34 4.50
N ARG A 19 -26.72 -29.89 3.36
CA ARG A 19 -26.47 -29.29 2.04
C ARG A 19 -26.95 -27.83 1.98
N GLU A 20 -28.03 -27.53 2.68
CA GLU A 20 -28.61 -26.19 2.83
C GLU A 20 -27.67 -25.26 3.61
N ASP A 21 -27.12 -25.69 4.75
CA ASP A 21 -26.17 -24.90 5.56
C ASP A 21 -24.89 -24.59 4.79
N PHE A 22 -24.42 -25.55 3.98
CA PHE A 22 -23.25 -25.36 3.12
C PHE A 22 -23.50 -24.30 2.04
N ILE A 23 -24.67 -24.35 1.38
CA ILE A 23 -25.05 -23.36 0.37
C ILE A 23 -25.24 -21.99 1.01
N ALA A 24 -25.89 -21.91 2.18
CA ALA A 24 -26.08 -20.67 2.92
C ALA A 24 -24.75 -20.03 3.33
N ARG A 25 -23.79 -20.81 3.86
CA ARG A 25 -22.44 -20.30 4.17
C ARG A 25 -21.67 -19.87 2.93
N LYS A 26 -21.81 -20.60 1.81
CA LYS A 26 -21.17 -20.22 0.54
C LYS A 26 -21.73 -18.88 0.02
N LEU A 27 -23.05 -18.72 0.02
CA LEU A 27 -23.71 -17.49 -0.41
C LEU A 27 -23.39 -16.32 0.53
N ALA A 28 -23.33 -16.53 1.84
CA ALA A 28 -22.94 -15.51 2.81
C ALA A 28 -21.48 -15.08 2.63
N ALA A 29 -20.56 -16.02 2.39
CA ALA A 29 -19.17 -15.71 2.11
C ALA A 29 -19.00 -14.98 0.76
N GLU A 30 -19.79 -15.34 -0.26
CA GLU A 30 -19.81 -14.67 -1.56
C GLU A 30 -20.41 -13.26 -1.45
N ALA A 31 -21.50 -13.08 -0.71
CA ALA A 31 -22.09 -11.77 -0.42
C ALA A 31 -21.14 -10.88 0.39
N SER A 32 -20.45 -11.42 1.40
CA SER A 32 -19.42 -10.69 2.16
C SER A 32 -18.29 -10.24 1.23
N ARG A 33 -17.78 -11.14 0.38
CA ARG A 33 -16.76 -10.81 -0.63
C ARG A 33 -17.22 -9.76 -1.64
N ILE A 34 -18.48 -9.81 -2.06
CA ILE A 34 -19.06 -8.82 -2.97
C ILE A 34 -19.21 -7.47 -2.25
N SER A 35 -19.66 -7.46 -1.00
CA SER A 35 -19.79 -6.23 -0.19
C SER A 35 -18.41 -5.62 0.10
N GLU A 36 -17.41 -6.43 0.44
CA GLU A 36 -16.02 -6.00 0.64
C GLU A 36 -15.44 -5.41 -0.66
N ARG A 37 -15.73 -6.02 -1.82
CA ARG A 37 -15.35 -5.46 -3.13
C ARG A 37 -16.09 -4.17 -3.47
N GLN A 38 -17.36 -4.03 -3.10
CA GLN A 38 -18.14 -2.82 -3.31
C GLN A 38 -17.71 -1.69 -2.36
N GLN A 39 -17.38 -2.01 -1.12
CA GLN A 39 -16.84 -1.07 -0.15
C GLN A 39 -15.42 -0.64 -0.55
N GLN A 40 -14.62 -1.54 -1.14
CA GLN A 40 -13.34 -1.21 -1.77
C GLN A 40 -13.48 -0.32 -3.01
N LYS A 41 -14.62 -0.34 -3.71
CA LYS A 41 -14.90 0.52 -4.87
C LYS A 41 -15.12 1.99 -4.50
N ILE A 42 -15.57 2.29 -3.27
CA ILE A 42 -15.66 3.67 -2.79
C ILE A 42 -14.25 4.10 -2.36
N LEU A 43 -13.66 5.03 -3.12
CA LEU A 43 -12.37 5.63 -2.78
C LEU A 43 -12.50 6.38 -1.46
N SER A 44 -11.50 6.27 -0.57
CA SER A 44 -11.49 6.97 0.72
C SER A 44 -11.39 8.49 0.58
N SER A 45 -10.98 8.98 -0.58
CA SER A 45 -10.98 10.39 -0.96
C SER A 45 -12.30 10.88 -1.58
N ALA A 46 -13.22 9.98 -1.96
CA ALA A 46 -14.44 10.36 -2.68
C ALA A 46 -15.32 11.30 -1.84
N GLY A 47 -15.76 12.41 -2.46
CA GLY A 47 -16.67 13.38 -1.84
C GLY A 47 -16.03 14.25 -0.74
N LYS A 48 -14.71 14.21 -0.56
CA LYS A 48 -14.01 15.03 0.44
C LYS A 48 -13.43 16.30 -0.14
N GLU A 49 -13.55 17.39 0.60
CA GLU A 49 -12.86 18.65 0.29
C GLU A 49 -11.41 18.58 0.78
N LEU A 50 -10.50 18.27 -0.14
CA LEU A 50 -9.08 18.23 0.13
C LEU A 50 -8.47 19.61 -0.12
N LYS A 51 -8.05 20.31 0.94
CA LYS A 51 -7.46 21.64 0.82
C LYS A 51 -5.99 21.59 0.41
N ASP A 52 -5.24 20.70 1.05
CA ASP A 52 -3.79 20.59 0.88
C ASP A 52 -3.39 19.81 -0.40
N ASN A 53 -2.31 20.26 -1.04
CA ASN A 53 -1.82 19.70 -2.30
C ASN A 53 -1.35 18.25 -2.17
N PHE A 54 -0.78 17.87 -1.03
CA PHE A 54 -0.37 16.49 -0.80
C PHE A 54 -1.58 15.57 -0.71
N LEU A 55 -2.64 15.98 -0.01
CA LEU A 55 -3.87 15.19 0.04
C LEU A 55 -4.53 15.04 -1.33
N LYS A 56 -4.58 16.11 -2.13
CA LYS A 56 -5.05 16.06 -3.53
C LYS A 56 -4.22 15.07 -4.36
N ALA A 57 -2.89 15.15 -4.27
CA ALA A 57 -1.99 14.26 -4.99
C ALA A 57 -2.17 12.79 -4.59
N LEU A 58 -2.44 12.50 -3.31
CA LEU A 58 -2.76 11.14 -2.85
C LEU A 58 -4.11 10.65 -3.38
N ALA A 59 -5.12 11.51 -3.40
CA ALA A 59 -6.47 11.17 -3.89
C ALA A 59 -6.46 10.82 -5.38
N GLU A 60 -5.78 11.62 -6.21
CA GLU A 60 -5.61 11.37 -7.65
C GLU A 60 -4.97 10.00 -7.93
N ARG A 61 -4.11 9.52 -7.02
CA ARG A 61 -3.38 8.25 -7.14
C ARG A 61 -4.09 7.06 -6.53
N GLU A 62 -5.12 7.29 -5.71
CA GLU A 62 -5.74 6.27 -4.88
C GLU A 62 -6.27 5.11 -5.73
N GLU A 63 -7.09 5.41 -6.73
CA GLU A 63 -7.72 4.39 -7.57
C GLU A 63 -6.67 3.57 -8.35
N ALA A 64 -5.69 4.24 -8.94
CA ALA A 64 -4.65 3.58 -9.73
C ALA A 64 -3.78 2.64 -8.88
N ASN A 65 -3.50 3.03 -7.63
CA ASN A 65 -2.76 2.20 -6.67
C ASN A 65 -3.59 1.02 -6.16
N ARG A 66 -4.87 1.24 -5.82
CA ARG A 66 -5.78 0.15 -5.41
C ARG A 66 -5.95 -0.91 -6.49
N ASN A 67 -6.02 -0.47 -7.76
CA ASN A 67 -6.19 -1.35 -8.91
C ASN A 67 -4.86 -1.92 -9.47
N GLY A 68 -3.72 -1.58 -8.88
CA GLY A 68 -2.40 -2.07 -9.32
C GLY A 68 -1.98 -1.59 -10.71
N LYS A 69 -2.54 -0.47 -11.20
CA LYS A 69 -2.09 0.18 -12.46
C LYS A 69 -0.80 0.97 -12.24
N VAL A 70 -0.67 1.57 -11.06
CA VAL A 70 0.49 2.30 -10.60
C VAL A 70 0.87 1.76 -9.23
N SER A 71 2.15 1.74 -8.95
CA SER A 71 2.68 1.44 -7.61
C SER A 71 3.48 2.66 -7.18
N SER A 72 2.93 3.46 -6.27
CA SER A 72 3.54 4.72 -5.84
C SER A 72 4.33 4.53 -4.54
N ILE A 73 5.51 5.16 -4.47
CA ILE A 73 6.30 5.31 -3.25
C ILE A 73 6.24 6.77 -2.80
N ILE A 74 5.90 7.00 -1.53
CA ILE A 74 5.83 8.35 -0.95
C ILE A 74 7.03 8.54 -0.02
N PHE A 75 7.87 9.51 -0.32
CA PHE A 75 8.87 10.01 0.61
C PHE A 75 8.27 11.13 1.45
N ILE A 76 8.39 11.03 2.77
CA ILE A 76 8.02 12.09 3.72
C ILE A 76 9.21 12.34 4.63
N ARG A 77 9.56 13.62 4.83
CA ARG A 77 10.45 14.09 5.90
C ARG A 77 9.71 15.11 6.75
N ASP A 78 9.78 14.93 8.06
CA ASP A 78 9.07 15.78 9.02
C ASP A 78 9.64 15.64 10.44
N ARG A 79 9.13 16.44 11.39
CA ARG A 79 9.49 16.36 12.81
C ARG A 79 8.45 15.56 13.59
N ASN A 80 8.92 14.65 14.45
CA ASN A 80 8.05 13.93 15.38
C ASN A 80 7.64 14.83 16.56
N ALA A 81 6.78 14.33 17.44
CA ALA A 81 6.31 15.07 18.63
C ALA A 81 7.43 15.50 19.59
N ARG A 82 8.63 14.91 19.50
CA ARG A 82 9.83 15.28 20.28
C ARG A 82 10.74 16.27 19.53
N GLY A 83 10.29 16.81 18.39
CA GLY A 83 11.06 17.72 17.55
C GLY A 83 12.14 17.06 16.69
N GLN A 84 12.30 15.74 16.76
CA GLN A 84 13.32 15.00 16.02
C GLN A 84 12.91 14.86 14.56
N GLU A 85 13.84 15.10 13.66
CA GLU A 85 13.64 14.90 12.23
C GLU A 85 13.65 13.42 11.88
N VAL A 86 12.60 13.00 11.19
CA VAL A 86 12.43 11.65 10.70
C VAL A 86 12.02 11.68 9.24
N SER A 87 12.41 10.65 8.50
CA SER A 87 11.95 10.45 7.13
C SER A 87 11.66 9.00 6.83
N ALA A 88 10.79 8.75 5.86
CA ALA A 88 10.49 7.41 5.39
C ALA A 88 10.12 7.39 3.91
N TYR A 89 10.38 6.25 3.29
CA TYR A 89 9.77 5.88 2.01
C TYR A 89 8.64 4.89 2.30
N ILE A 90 7.43 5.24 1.88
CA ILE A 90 6.19 4.53 2.20
C ILE A 90 5.66 3.90 0.91
N ASP A 91 5.39 2.60 0.93
CA ASP A 91 4.63 1.94 -0.14
C ASP A 91 3.15 2.34 -0.03
N TYR A 92 2.69 3.19 -0.94
CA TYR A 92 1.33 3.74 -0.88
C TYR A 92 0.26 2.67 -1.06
N ALA A 93 0.44 1.77 -2.03
CA ALA A 93 -0.50 0.69 -2.31
C ALA A 93 -0.58 -0.31 -1.15
N HIS A 94 0.53 -0.60 -0.47
CA HIS A 94 0.51 -1.39 0.76
C HIS A 94 -0.19 -0.64 1.88
N ARG A 95 0.10 0.66 2.06
CA ARG A 95 -0.51 1.43 3.13
C ARG A 95 -2.02 1.55 2.96
N LEU A 96 -2.51 1.77 1.73
CA LEU A 96 -3.94 1.80 1.39
C LEU A 96 -4.70 0.53 1.79
N LYS A 97 -4.01 -0.62 1.90
CA LYS A 97 -4.63 -1.89 2.30
C LYS A 97 -4.64 -2.12 3.80
N VAL A 98 -3.64 -1.59 4.51
CA VAL A 98 -3.42 -1.88 5.94
C VAL A 98 -4.00 -0.79 6.85
N ASP A 99 -3.99 0.46 6.39
CA ASP A 99 -4.55 1.59 7.13
C ASP A 99 -5.92 2.00 6.57
N GLU A 100 -6.80 2.48 7.44
CA GLU A 100 -8.02 3.17 7.03
C GLU A 100 -7.67 4.59 6.53
N PHE A 101 -7.74 4.83 5.21
CA PHE A 101 -7.33 6.13 4.64
C PHE A 101 -8.32 7.27 4.86
N ASP A 102 -9.52 6.95 5.34
CA ASP A 102 -10.56 7.94 5.64
C ASP A 102 -10.04 9.04 6.59
N VAL A 103 -9.32 8.62 7.64
CA VAL A 103 -8.79 9.52 8.68
C VAL A 103 -7.70 10.46 8.17
N TYR A 104 -6.96 10.06 7.15
CA TYR A 104 -5.93 10.90 6.53
C TYR A 104 -6.57 11.94 5.60
N PHE A 105 -7.50 11.51 4.74
CA PHE A 105 -8.19 12.41 3.83
C PHE A 105 -9.16 13.36 4.53
N SER A 106 -9.68 13.00 5.71
CA SER A 106 -10.48 13.92 6.54
C SER A 106 -9.63 14.88 7.39
N GLY A 107 -8.30 14.76 7.36
CA GLY A 107 -7.40 15.60 8.16
C GLY A 107 -7.39 15.28 9.66
N LYS A 108 -8.15 14.29 10.12
CA LYS A 108 -8.15 13.83 11.52
C LYS A 108 -6.79 13.27 11.96
N LYS A 109 -6.03 12.74 11.00
CA LYS A 109 -4.70 12.19 11.22
C LYS A 109 -3.77 12.58 10.08
N LYS A 110 -2.50 12.78 10.41
CA LYS A 110 -1.43 13.03 9.44
C LYS A 110 -0.73 11.72 9.05
N LEU A 111 -0.41 11.54 7.77
CA LEU A 111 0.34 10.36 7.31
C LEU A 111 1.81 10.52 7.71
N PHE A 112 2.24 9.78 8.73
CA PHE A 112 3.57 9.97 9.32
C PHE A 112 4.50 8.77 9.08
N PRO A 113 5.82 9.00 8.90
CA PRO A 113 6.85 7.96 8.84
C PRO A 113 6.74 6.90 9.96
N ARG A 114 6.78 5.62 9.60
CA ARG A 114 6.79 4.49 10.54
C ARG A 114 8.03 3.61 10.32
N ARG A 115 8.49 2.98 11.40
CA ARG A 115 9.59 2.00 11.33
C ARG A 115 9.30 0.77 10.46
N SER A 116 8.03 0.50 10.18
CA SER A 116 7.57 -0.60 9.32
C SER A 116 7.50 -0.25 7.83
N ASP A 117 7.79 1.00 7.46
CA ASP A 117 7.78 1.44 6.07
C ASP A 117 9.00 0.92 5.29
N LEU A 118 9.03 1.16 3.98
CA LEU A 118 10.11 0.65 3.10
C LEU A 118 11.48 1.07 3.61
N SER A 119 11.56 2.30 4.08
CA SER A 119 12.64 2.69 4.97
C SER A 119 12.13 3.71 5.97
N PHE A 120 12.84 3.80 7.09
CA PHE A 120 12.67 4.80 8.11
C PHE A 120 14.05 5.28 8.52
N TYR A 121 14.22 6.58 8.70
CA TYR A 121 15.45 7.18 9.18
C TYR A 121 15.13 8.26 10.22
N ASN A 122 15.83 8.21 11.35
CA ASN A 122 15.82 9.26 12.35
C ASN A 122 17.15 10.02 12.25
N TRP A 123 17.08 11.27 11.81
CA TRP A 123 18.25 12.09 11.49
C TRP A 123 19.04 12.48 12.74
N ASP A 124 18.36 12.69 13.87
CA ASP A 124 19.02 13.05 15.13
C ASP A 124 19.77 11.87 15.76
N ARG A 125 19.27 10.64 15.58
CA ARG A 125 19.82 9.44 16.21
C ARG A 125 20.62 8.55 15.26
N ASN A 126 20.70 8.90 13.98
CA ASN A 126 21.27 8.07 12.92
C ASN A 126 20.69 6.64 12.89
N LEU A 127 19.43 6.48 13.27
CA LEU A 127 18.77 5.16 13.32
C LEU A 127 18.02 4.91 12.02
N CYS A 128 18.38 3.84 11.31
CA CYS A 128 17.68 3.40 10.10
C CYS A 128 16.94 2.08 10.29
N CYS A 129 15.83 1.91 9.57
CA CYS A 129 15.13 0.64 9.40
C CYS A 129 14.80 0.49 7.92
N MET A 130 14.85 -0.73 7.39
CA MET A 130 14.55 -1.04 6.00
C MET A 130 13.68 -2.30 5.97
N ASN A 131 12.50 -2.21 5.36
CA ASN A 131 11.54 -3.32 5.34
C ASN A 131 11.01 -3.52 3.93
N SER A 132 11.10 -4.74 3.41
CA SER A 132 10.43 -5.04 2.14
C SER A 132 8.92 -5.12 2.36
N SER A 133 8.13 -4.52 1.47
CA SER A 133 6.67 -4.64 1.46
C SER A 133 6.22 -5.78 0.53
N PRO A 134 4.93 -6.07 0.42
CA PRO A 134 4.42 -6.98 -0.61
C PRO A 134 4.73 -6.53 -2.06
N ASN A 135 4.85 -5.22 -2.32
CA ASN A 135 5.07 -4.69 -3.68
C ASN A 135 6.54 -4.39 -3.98
N TYR A 136 7.36 -4.11 -2.96
CA TYR A 136 8.76 -3.72 -3.14
C TYR A 136 9.72 -4.54 -2.31
N GLN A 137 10.87 -4.84 -2.91
CA GLN A 137 12.05 -5.31 -2.21
C GLN A 137 13.01 -4.14 -2.03
N VAL A 138 13.48 -3.93 -0.81
CA VAL A 138 14.50 -2.92 -0.51
C VAL A 138 15.87 -3.48 -0.87
N VAL A 139 16.62 -2.74 -1.68
CA VAL A 139 17.99 -3.07 -2.07
C VAL A 139 18.87 -1.94 -1.58
N ALA A 140 19.69 -2.21 -0.57
CA ALA A 140 20.63 -1.26 0.01
C ALA A 140 22.04 -1.82 -0.13
N GLU A 141 22.67 -1.54 -1.27
CA GLU A 141 24.06 -1.91 -1.55
C GLU A 141 24.95 -0.68 -1.45
N SER A 142 26.13 -0.84 -0.84
CA SER A 142 27.04 0.26 -0.48
C SER A 142 27.45 1.14 -1.67
N ALA A 143 27.41 0.62 -2.90
CA ALA A 143 27.83 1.35 -4.10
C ALA A 143 26.70 2.20 -4.74
N CYS A 144 25.44 1.78 -4.59
CA CYS A 144 24.30 2.36 -5.33
C CYS A 144 23.30 3.09 -4.44
N GLY A 145 23.54 3.13 -3.13
CA GLY A 145 22.63 3.75 -2.16
C GLY A 145 21.34 2.94 -1.97
N LEU A 146 20.27 3.64 -1.60
CA LEU A 146 18.96 3.04 -1.36
C LEU A 146 18.18 2.90 -2.68
N LEU A 147 17.79 1.68 -3.01
CA LEU A 147 17.01 1.35 -4.19
C LEU A 147 15.77 0.54 -3.81
N PHE A 148 14.72 0.64 -4.61
CA PHE A 148 13.52 -0.18 -4.45
C PHE A 148 13.25 -0.97 -5.72
N LYS A 149 13.23 -2.30 -5.60
CA LYS A 149 12.88 -3.19 -6.70
C LYS A 149 11.39 -3.51 -6.65
N ASN A 150 10.64 -3.14 -7.69
CA ASN A 150 9.25 -3.56 -7.79
C ASN A 150 9.18 -5.09 -7.98
N LYS A 151 8.35 -5.77 -7.20
CA LYS A 151 8.27 -7.23 -7.22
C LYS A 151 7.49 -7.78 -8.41
N SER A 152 6.61 -6.98 -9.02
CA SER A 152 5.77 -7.41 -10.15
C SER A 152 6.55 -7.46 -11.46
N ASP A 153 7.33 -6.44 -11.77
CA ASP A 153 8.08 -6.34 -13.03
C ASP A 153 9.61 -6.38 -12.87
N ARG A 154 10.10 -6.47 -11.63
CA ARG A 154 11.53 -6.54 -11.25
C ARG A 154 12.33 -5.27 -11.59
N LYS A 155 11.68 -4.16 -11.97
CA LYS A 155 12.36 -2.90 -12.26
C LYS A 155 12.84 -2.21 -10.99
N ILE A 156 13.95 -1.50 -11.12
CA ILE A 156 14.57 -0.74 -10.03
C ILE A 156 14.09 0.71 -10.09
N ILE A 157 13.71 1.22 -8.92
CA ILE A 157 13.43 2.62 -8.67
C ILE A 157 14.60 3.18 -7.88
N ASN A 158 15.25 4.20 -8.45
CA ASN A 158 16.32 4.94 -7.79
C ASN A 158 15.73 6.19 -7.13
N VAL A 159 15.96 6.32 -5.82
CA VAL A 159 15.44 7.44 -5.02
C VAL A 159 16.46 8.52 -4.71
N ASP A 160 17.68 8.41 -5.26
CA ASP A 160 18.65 9.50 -5.21
C ASP A 160 18.09 10.75 -5.94
N PRO A 161 17.98 11.90 -5.27
CA PRO A 161 17.56 13.17 -5.87
C PRO A 161 18.36 13.60 -7.11
N LYS A 162 19.60 13.13 -7.26
CA LYS A 162 20.50 13.50 -8.38
C LYS A 162 20.49 12.49 -9.52
N ALA A 163 19.98 11.28 -9.28
CA ALA A 163 19.93 10.24 -10.29
C ALA A 163 18.59 10.22 -11.04
N PHE A 164 18.59 9.54 -12.19
CA PHE A 164 17.37 9.21 -12.93
C PHE A 164 16.55 8.16 -12.14
N PRO A 165 15.24 8.37 -11.92
CA PRO A 165 14.45 7.50 -11.03
C PRO A 165 14.21 6.08 -11.55
N GLY A 166 14.45 5.83 -12.85
CA GLY A 166 14.28 4.54 -13.49
C GLY A 166 13.11 4.50 -14.48
N ASP A 167 13.08 3.44 -15.28
CA ASP A 167 12.05 3.27 -16.32
C ASP A 167 10.64 3.24 -15.74
N ASN A 168 9.69 3.80 -16.48
CA ASN A 168 8.28 3.91 -16.09
C ASN A 168 8.05 4.62 -14.75
N THR A 169 9.07 5.31 -14.23
CA THR A 169 9.03 5.93 -12.91
C THR A 169 9.18 7.43 -13.07
N THR A 170 8.26 8.17 -12.46
CA THR A 170 8.36 9.63 -12.37
C THR A 170 8.63 10.03 -10.92
N ARG A 171 9.37 11.12 -10.71
CA ARG A 171 9.66 11.68 -9.39
C ARG A 171 9.07 13.08 -9.31
N ILE A 172 8.11 13.27 -8.40
CA ILE A 172 7.31 14.48 -8.31
C ILE A 172 7.42 15.06 -6.89
N PRO A 173 8.20 16.13 -6.69
CA PRO A 173 8.20 16.87 -5.44
C PRO A 173 6.84 17.55 -5.22
N ILE A 174 6.27 17.42 -4.03
CA ILE A 174 4.98 18.02 -3.69
C ILE A 174 5.21 19.16 -2.70
N LYS A 175 4.76 20.36 -3.04
CA LYS A 175 4.74 21.52 -2.13
C LYS A 175 3.51 21.42 -1.21
N THR A 176 3.74 21.38 0.09
CA THR A 176 2.71 21.26 1.12
C THR A 176 3.22 21.91 2.40
N ASP A 177 2.30 22.49 3.17
CA ASP A 177 2.61 23.02 4.51
C ASP A 177 2.50 21.93 5.59
N LEU A 178 2.03 20.73 5.22
CA LEU A 178 1.88 19.63 6.16
C LEU A 178 3.22 19.04 6.56
N TYR A 179 4.23 18.99 5.69
CA TYR A 179 5.51 18.32 5.99
C TYR A 179 6.68 19.17 5.51
N LEU A 180 7.87 18.93 6.07
CA LEU A 180 9.09 19.61 5.62
C LEU A 180 9.44 19.27 4.16
N GLN A 181 9.23 18.01 3.77
CA GLN A 181 9.49 17.58 2.41
C GLN A 181 8.60 16.38 2.04
N VAL A 182 8.03 16.43 0.85
CA VAL A 182 7.32 15.30 0.25
C VAL A 182 7.75 15.10 -1.19
N VAL A 183 8.01 13.85 -1.57
CA VAL A 183 8.27 13.44 -2.96
C VAL A 183 7.50 12.18 -3.24
N ILE A 184 6.79 12.12 -4.36
CA ILE A 184 6.08 10.92 -4.80
C ILE A 184 6.80 10.33 -6.01
N TYR A 185 7.05 9.03 -5.96
CA TYR A 185 7.57 8.24 -7.07
C TYR A 185 6.43 7.41 -7.63
N ASP A 186 5.93 7.74 -8.82
CA ASP A 186 4.89 6.96 -9.47
C ASP A 186 5.51 5.99 -10.46
N HIS A 187 5.37 4.70 -10.18
CA HIS A 187 5.84 3.62 -11.05
C HIS A 187 4.67 2.99 -11.81
N VAL A 188 4.61 3.19 -13.12
CA VAL A 188 3.55 2.68 -13.98
C VAL A 188 3.81 1.21 -14.31
N LEU A 189 2.90 0.34 -13.88
CA LEU A 189 2.94 -1.08 -14.19
C LEU A 189 2.30 -1.30 -15.57
N ARG A 190 3.05 -1.89 -16.52
CA ARG A 190 2.48 -2.24 -17.83
C ARG A 190 1.32 -3.22 -17.63
N ARG A 191 0.20 -2.99 -18.32
CA ARG A 191 -0.90 -3.97 -18.42
C ARG A 191 -0.31 -5.29 -18.95
N LYS A 192 -0.66 -6.41 -18.32
CA LYS A 192 -0.68 -7.68 -19.05
C LYS A 192 -1.69 -7.47 -20.18
N ILE A 193 -1.20 -7.50 -21.42
CA ILE A 193 -2.03 -7.67 -22.62
C ILE A 193 -2.70 -9.04 -22.50
#